data_AF-A0A1F8FQJ4-F1
#
_entry.id   AF-A0A1F8FQJ4-F1
#
_cell.length_a   1.000
_cell.length_b   1.000
_cell.length_c   1.000
_cell.angle_alpha   90.00
_cell.angle_beta   90.00
_cell.angle_gamma   90.00
#
_symmetry.space_group_name_H-M   'P 1'
#
loop_
_entity.id
_entity.type
_entity.pdbx_description
1 polymer ?
#
loop_
_entity_poly.entity_id
_entity_poly.type
_entity_poly.pdbx_seq_one_letter_code
_entity_poly.pdbx_strand_id
1 'polypeptide(L)'
;MSGVTGSVLWLALFVAILVGIGAPLVRISVQTGISSKDYIMINYVIGIILTALMLGGRGQPLFSSIAHTPKGAAIAVVATLILNLSFITTVKGLHLPQGYVSVFYMITSSSVIISSMIGLLFLGESGKINLLSWFIGTAMILSGAFLIINSLKH
;
A
#
# COMPACT_ATOMS: atom_id res chain seq x y z
N MET A 1 20.53 19.06 -4.98
CA MET A 1 19.29 18.27 -5.19
C MET A 1 19.50 16.77 -4.84
N SER A 2 20.14 16.43 -3.71
CA SER A 2 20.56 15.05 -3.41
C SER A 2 20.01 14.46 -2.09
N GLY A 3 19.41 15.27 -1.21
CA GLY A 3 18.90 14.79 0.09
C GLY A 3 17.45 14.28 0.09
N VAL A 4 16.55 14.97 -0.62
CA VAL A 4 15.10 14.68 -0.62
C VAL A 4 14.78 13.44 -1.46
N THR A 5 15.44 13.27 -2.60
CA THR A 5 15.25 12.10 -3.48
C THR A 5 15.74 10.82 -2.81
N GLY A 6 16.83 10.89 -2.04
CA GLY A 6 17.36 9.75 -1.30
C GLY A 6 16.42 9.30 -0.17
N SER A 7 15.88 10.23 0.62
CA SER A 7 14.96 9.88 1.71
C SER A 7 13.63 9.31 1.19
N VAL A 8 13.11 9.83 0.08
CA VAL A 8 11.91 9.27 -0.58
C VAL A 8 12.16 7.85 -1.09
N LEU A 9 13.33 7.59 -1.70
CA LEU A 9 13.69 6.25 -2.18
C LEU A 9 13.79 5.25 -1.03
N TRP A 10 14.46 5.61 0.07
CA TRP A 10 14.59 4.74 1.25
C TRP A 10 13.24 4.43 1.89
N LEU A 11 12.35 5.43 1.99
CA LEU A 11 10.98 5.21 2.46
C LEU A 11 10.20 4.28 1.52
N ALA A 12 10.31 4.46 0.21
CA ALA A 12 9.67 3.59 -0.77
C ALA A 12 10.17 2.14 -0.68
N LEU A 13 11.48 1.94 -0.54
CA LEU A 13 12.08 0.61 -0.35
C LEU A 13 11.62 -0.04 0.96
N PHE A 14 11.63 0.72 2.05
CA PHE A 14 11.18 0.23 3.35
C PHE A 14 9.70 -0.20 3.30
N VAL A 15 8.83 0.61 2.70
CA VAL A 15 7.42 0.26 2.49
C VAL A 15 7.28 -0.97 1.60
N ALA A 16 8.05 -1.08 0.52
CA ALA A 16 8.02 -2.25 -0.35
C ALA A 16 8.38 -3.55 0.40
N ILE A 17 9.39 -3.50 1.28
CA ILE A 17 9.76 -4.65 2.13
C ILE A 17 8.61 -5.00 3.09
N LEU A 18 8.06 -4.02 3.80
CA LEU A 18 6.96 -4.24 4.75
C LEU A 18 5.71 -4.81 4.08
N VAL A 19 5.34 -4.29 2.91
CA VAL A 19 4.23 -4.80 2.10
C VAL A 19 4.54 -6.21 1.59
N GLY A 20 5.79 -6.45 1.18
CA GLY A 20 6.28 -7.75 0.73
C GLY A 20 6.07 -8.83 1.79
N ILE A 21 6.51 -8.61 3.03
CA ILE A 21 6.35 -9.59 4.12
C ILE A 21 4.92 -9.65 4.68
N GLY A 22 4.10 -8.61 4.46
CA GLY A 22 2.76 -8.50 5.04
C GLY A 22 1.82 -9.62 4.61
N ALA A 23 1.73 -9.93 3.32
CA ALA A 23 0.79 -10.94 2.81
C ALA A 23 1.07 -12.38 3.31
N PRO A 24 2.33 -12.87 3.36
CA PRO A 24 2.68 -14.13 4.03
C PRO A 24 2.28 -14.16 5.50
N LEU A 25 2.55 -13.08 6.25
CA LEU A 25 2.21 -13.00 7.67
C LEU A 25 0.69 -13.00 7.90
N VAL A 26 -0.09 -12.32 7.05
CA VAL A 26 -1.55 -12.42 7.06
C VAL A 26 -1.96 -13.87 6.83
N ARG A 27 -1.41 -14.56 5.83
CA ARG A 27 -1.77 -15.95 5.52
C ARG A 27 -1.43 -16.91 6.67
N ILE A 28 -0.28 -16.73 7.31
CA ILE A 28 0.11 -17.48 8.51
C ILE A 28 -0.91 -17.22 9.63
N SER A 29 -1.34 -15.98 9.85
CA SER A 29 -2.34 -15.65 10.87
C SER A 29 -3.68 -16.36 10.63
N VAL A 30 -4.09 -16.54 9.36
CA VAL A 30 -5.29 -17.31 9.00
C VAL A 30 -5.11 -18.78 9.37
N GLN A 31 -3.94 -19.35 9.10
CA GLN A 31 -3.62 -20.74 9.41
C GLN A 31 -3.57 -20.99 10.93
N THR A 32 -3.23 -19.99 11.73
CA THR A 32 -3.30 -20.06 13.20
C THR A 32 -4.69 -19.80 13.76
N GLY A 33 -5.72 -19.66 12.91
CA GLY A 33 -7.12 -19.54 13.32
C GLY A 33 -7.59 -18.12 13.62
N ILE A 34 -6.79 -17.08 13.29
CA ILE A 34 -7.21 -15.69 13.46
C ILE A 34 -8.27 -15.36 12.41
N SER A 35 -9.39 -14.80 12.84
CA SER A 35 -10.43 -14.39 11.92
C SER A 35 -10.06 -13.08 11.20
N SER A 36 -10.59 -12.90 9.99
CA SER A 36 -10.37 -11.66 9.23
C SER A 36 -10.85 -10.42 9.98
N LYS A 37 -11.92 -10.54 10.78
CA LYS A 37 -12.45 -9.44 11.61
C LYS A 37 -11.45 -9.05 12.70
N ASP A 38 -10.89 -10.03 13.39
CA ASP A 38 -9.92 -9.79 14.46
C ASP A 38 -8.64 -9.17 13.90
N TYR A 39 -8.15 -9.69 12.76
CA TYR A 39 -6.98 -9.13 12.08
C TYR A 39 -7.19 -7.64 11.70
N ILE A 40 -8.35 -7.32 11.13
CA ILE A 40 -8.71 -5.94 10.76
C ILE A 40 -8.75 -5.05 12.00
N MET A 41 -9.38 -5.52 13.09
CA MET A 41 -9.47 -4.77 14.34
C MET A 41 -8.08 -4.50 14.94
N ILE A 42 -7.23 -5.53 15.01
CA ILE A 42 -5.85 -5.42 15.50
C ILE A 42 -5.08 -4.37 14.69
N ASN A 43 -5.20 -4.39 13.36
CA ASN A 43 -4.53 -3.41 12.50
C ASN A 43 -4.97 -1.96 12.80
N TYR A 44 -6.27 -1.72 13.02
CA TYR A 44 -6.75 -0.38 13.39
C TYR A 44 -6.24 0.06 14.77
N VAL A 45 -6.26 -0.83 15.77
CA VAL A 45 -5.75 -0.52 17.11
C VAL A 45 -4.26 -0.18 17.07
N ILE A 46 -3.45 -1.01 16.40
CA ILE A 46 -2.02 -0.75 16.23
C ILE A 46 -1.80 0.55 15.47
N GLY A 47 -2.58 0.80 14.41
CA GLY A 47 -2.50 2.04 13.63
C GLY A 47 -2.76 3.30 14.47
N ILE A 48 -3.77 3.27 15.34
CA ILE A 48 -4.06 4.38 16.27
C ILE A 48 -2.91 4.58 17.25
N ILE A 49 -2.38 3.50 17.84
CA ILE A 49 -1.27 3.57 18.80
C ILE A 49 -0.02 4.14 18.12
N LEU A 50 0.37 3.61 16.96
CA LEU A 50 1.53 4.11 16.21
C LEU A 50 1.35 5.57 15.81
N THR A 51 0.15 5.96 15.38
CA THR A 51 -0.16 7.34 15.04
C THR A 51 -0.03 8.25 16.27
N ALA A 52 -0.56 7.84 17.42
CA ALA A 52 -0.45 8.58 18.68
C ALA A 52 1.00 8.73 19.15
N LEU A 53 1.81 7.66 19.04
CA LEU A 53 3.23 7.68 19.42
C LEU A 53 4.07 8.53 18.45
N MET A 54 3.82 8.43 17.14
CA MET A 54 4.58 9.16 16.11
C MET A 54 4.19 10.65 16.03
N LEU A 55 2.91 10.99 16.28
CA LEU A 55 2.45 12.37 16.29
C LEU A 55 2.61 13.04 17.66
N GLY A 56 2.59 12.27 18.76
CA GLY A 56 2.76 12.79 20.12
C GLY A 56 4.12 13.45 20.39
N GLY A 57 5.12 13.22 19.53
CA GLY A 57 6.44 13.85 19.61
C GLY A 57 6.61 15.14 18.77
N ARG A 58 5.66 15.48 17.89
CA ARG A 58 5.70 16.71 17.08
C ARG A 58 4.70 17.70 17.67
N GLY A 59 5.17 18.87 18.12
CA GLY A 59 4.38 19.89 18.84
C GLY A 59 3.26 20.57 18.04
N GLN A 60 2.65 19.90 17.05
CA GLN A 60 1.45 20.36 16.37
C GLN A 60 0.23 19.70 17.00
N PRO A 61 -0.81 20.47 17.37
CA PRO A 61 -2.04 19.88 17.88
C PRO A 61 -2.67 18.95 16.83
N LEU A 62 -3.17 17.80 17.30
CA LEU A 62 -3.98 16.89 16.51
C LEU A 62 -5.10 17.69 15.83
N PHE A 63 -5.25 17.52 14.51
CA PHE A 63 -6.24 18.21 13.66
C PHE A 63 -6.00 19.70 13.35
N SER A 64 -4.84 20.28 13.70
CA SER A 64 -4.48 21.66 13.36
C SER A 64 -4.67 22.03 11.87
N SER A 65 -4.39 21.11 10.94
CA SER A 65 -4.55 21.32 9.49
C SER A 65 -6.00 21.18 9.00
N ILE A 66 -6.83 20.41 9.71
CA ILE A 66 -8.23 20.14 9.31
C ILE A 66 -9.08 21.41 9.44
N ALA A 67 -8.82 22.23 10.46
CA ALA A 67 -9.52 23.49 10.70
C ALA A 67 -9.27 24.57 9.62
N HIS A 68 -8.21 24.43 8.81
CA HIS A 68 -7.79 25.46 7.85
C HIS A 68 -8.09 25.09 6.39
N THR A 69 -8.33 23.81 6.09
CA THR A 69 -8.57 23.35 4.71
C THR A 69 -9.70 22.31 4.64
N PRO A 70 -10.98 22.72 4.72
CA PRO A 70 -12.12 21.79 4.74
C PRO A 70 -12.19 20.91 3.49
N LYS A 71 -11.80 21.44 2.32
CA LYS A 71 -11.66 20.65 1.08
C LYS A 71 -10.54 19.61 1.19
N GLY A 72 -9.40 19.96 1.79
CA GLY A 72 -8.29 19.04 2.02
C GLY A 72 -8.67 17.92 2.99
N ALA A 73 -9.41 18.26 4.05
CA ALA A 73 -9.97 17.30 4.99
C ALA A 73 -10.95 16.33 4.32
N ALA A 74 -11.87 16.83 3.49
CA ALA A 74 -12.81 15.98 2.75
C ALA A 74 -12.09 15.00 1.80
N ILE A 75 -11.09 15.47 1.06
CA ILE A 75 -10.26 14.61 0.19
C ILE A 75 -9.53 13.55 1.01
N ALA A 76 -8.95 13.93 2.16
CA ALA A 76 -8.27 13.00 3.05
C ALA A 76 -9.21 11.93 3.62
N VAL A 77 -10.45 12.30 3.98
CA VAL A 77 -11.48 11.34 4.42
C VAL A 77 -11.82 10.36 3.31
N VAL A 78 -12.10 10.84 2.09
CA VAL A 78 -12.42 9.97 0.94
C VAL A 78 -11.25 9.04 0.61
N ALA A 79 -10.02 9.57 0.55
CA ALA A 79 -8.82 8.76 0.33
C ALA A 79 -8.67 7.68 1.41
N THR A 80 -8.87 8.05 2.68
CA THR A 80 -8.78 7.12 3.81
C THR A 80 -9.85 6.03 3.74
N LEU A 81 -11.09 6.36 3.35
CA LEU A 81 -12.16 5.37 3.15
C LEU A 81 -11.80 4.36 2.05
N ILE A 82 -11.29 4.83 0.91
CA ILE A 82 -10.89 3.98 -0.21
C ILE A 82 -9.74 3.05 0.20
N LEU A 83 -8.72 3.58 0.87
CA LEU A 83 -7.58 2.80 1.35
C LEU A 83 -8.01 1.73 2.36
N ASN A 84 -8.90 2.07 3.29
CA ASN A 84 -9.45 1.11 4.26
C ASN A 84 -10.30 0.02 3.60
N LEU A 85 -11.13 0.38 2.61
CA LEU A 85 -11.91 -0.60 1.86
C LEU A 85 -10.99 -1.56 1.08
N SER A 86 -9.94 -1.03 0.46
CA SER A 86 -8.90 -1.83 -0.21
C SER A 86 -8.20 -2.79 0.77
N PHE A 87 -7.88 -2.33 1.98
CA PHE A 87 -7.28 -3.16 3.02
C PHE A 87 -8.23 -4.27 3.49
N ILE A 88 -9.49 -3.94 3.80
CA ILE A 88 -10.49 -4.92 4.26
C ILE A 88 -10.73 -6.00 3.19
N THR A 89 -10.88 -5.60 1.92
CA THR A 89 -11.08 -6.54 0.80
C THR A 89 -9.86 -7.43 0.58
N THR A 90 -8.66 -6.88 0.70
CA THR A 90 -7.39 -7.63 0.68
C THR A 90 -7.33 -8.69 1.77
N VAL A 91 -7.57 -8.30 3.03
CA VAL A 91 -7.52 -9.23 4.17
C VAL A 91 -8.55 -10.34 3.98
N LYS A 92 -9.79 -9.99 3.62
CA LYS A 92 -10.84 -10.98 3.33
C LYS A 92 -10.43 -11.94 2.21
N GLY A 93 -9.85 -11.43 1.12
CA GLY A 93 -9.35 -12.24 0.00
C GLY A 93 -8.29 -13.25 0.44
N LEU A 94 -7.34 -12.83 1.28
CA LEU A 94 -6.30 -13.71 1.84
C LEU A 94 -6.85 -14.75 2.84
N HIS A 95 -8.02 -14.52 3.42
CA HIS A 95 -8.71 -15.48 4.30
C HIS A 95 -9.59 -16.47 3.55
N LEU A 96 -9.80 -16.30 2.24
CA LEU A 96 -10.52 -17.30 1.45
C LEU A 96 -9.70 -18.59 1.32
N PRO A 97 -10.35 -19.77 1.13
CA PRO A 97 -9.65 -21.04 0.95
C PRO A 97 -8.62 -20.98 -0.18
N GLN A 98 -8.98 -20.34 -1.30
CA GLN A 98 -8.14 -20.11 -2.49
C GLN A 98 -7.32 -18.81 -2.43
N GLY A 99 -7.23 -18.17 -1.26
CA GLY A 99 -6.47 -16.93 -1.03
C GLY A 99 -4.97 -17.13 -1.04
N TYR A 100 -4.41 -17.57 -2.17
CA TYR A 100 -2.97 -17.78 -2.32
C TYR A 100 -2.21 -16.46 -2.33
N VAL A 101 -1.10 -16.42 -1.60
CA VAL A 101 -0.20 -15.25 -1.53
C VAL A 101 0.32 -14.88 -2.92
N SER A 102 0.55 -15.86 -3.78
CA SER A 102 0.97 -15.67 -5.18
C SER A 102 -0.05 -14.86 -6.00
N VAL A 103 -1.34 -15.18 -5.88
CA VAL A 103 -2.44 -14.46 -6.55
C VAL A 103 -2.53 -13.04 -6.01
N PHE A 104 -2.35 -12.86 -4.70
CA PHE A 104 -2.35 -11.55 -4.09
C PHE A 104 -1.21 -10.65 -4.61
N TYR A 105 0.00 -11.20 -4.77
CA TYR A 105 1.11 -10.44 -5.37
C TYR A 105 0.84 -10.06 -6.83
N MET A 106 0.16 -10.91 -7.61
CA MET A 106 -0.25 -10.57 -8.98
C MET A 106 -1.15 -9.34 -9.05
N ILE A 107 -2.19 -9.33 -8.19
CA ILE A 107 -3.15 -8.23 -8.11
C ILE A 107 -2.45 -6.95 -7.64
N THR A 108 -1.54 -7.06 -6.66
CA THR A 108 -0.79 -5.92 -6.12
C THR A 108 0.19 -5.33 -7.16
N SER A 109 0.90 -6.16 -7.92
CA SER A 109 1.76 -5.67 -9.00
C SER A 109 0.95 -4.93 -10.08
N SER A 110 -0.23 -5.44 -10.41
CA SER A 110 -1.13 -4.79 -11.38
C SER A 110 -1.68 -3.47 -10.84
N SER A 111 -2.00 -3.39 -9.55
CA SER A 111 -2.52 -2.17 -8.92
C SER A 111 -1.47 -1.06 -8.84
N VAL A 112 -0.17 -1.38 -8.69
CA VAL A 112 0.92 -0.40 -8.76
C VAL A 112 1.01 0.24 -10.13
N ILE A 113 0.88 -0.56 -11.19
CA ILE A 113 0.91 -0.08 -12.58
C ILE A 113 -0.28 0.85 -12.83
N ILE A 114 -1.50 0.39 -12.50
CA ILE A 114 -2.73 1.18 -12.66
C ILE A 114 -2.66 2.48 -11.84
N SER A 115 -2.19 2.41 -10.59
CA SER A 115 -2.06 3.59 -9.72
C SER A 115 -1.05 4.58 -10.29
N SER A 116 0.06 4.11 -10.87
CA SER A 116 1.01 4.97 -11.56
C SER A 116 0.36 5.67 -12.76
N MET A 117 -0.40 4.94 -13.59
CA MET A 117 -1.12 5.53 -14.73
C MET A 117 -2.14 6.59 -14.29
N ILE A 118 -2.95 6.28 -13.28
CA ILE A 118 -3.93 7.20 -12.70
C ILE A 118 -3.22 8.44 -12.16
N GLY A 119 -2.11 8.27 -11.43
CA GLY A 119 -1.30 9.38 -10.92
C GLY A 119 -0.80 10.29 -12.04
N LEU A 120 -0.25 9.72 -13.12
CA LEU A 120 0.25 10.49 -14.27
C LEU A 120 -0.85 11.28 -14.97
N LEU A 121 -2.04 10.70 -15.10
CA LEU A 121 -3.19 11.33 -15.74
C LEU A 121 -3.81 12.42 -14.85
N PHE A 122 -4.04 12.12 -13.57
CA PHE A 122 -4.73 13.03 -12.65
C PHE A 122 -3.85 14.19 -12.15
N LEU A 123 -2.55 13.97 -11.97
CA LEU A 123 -1.62 14.99 -11.50
C LEU A 123 -0.98 15.77 -12.67
N GLY A 124 -1.31 15.42 -13.92
CA GLY A 124 -0.73 16.05 -15.11
C GLY A 124 0.78 15.86 -15.22
N GLU A 125 1.31 14.81 -14.61
CA GLU A 125 2.76 14.54 -14.55
C GLU A 125 3.26 13.75 -15.77
N SER A 126 2.36 13.33 -16.66
CA SER A 126 2.69 12.59 -17.88
C SER A 126 3.77 13.25 -18.75
N GLY A 127 3.81 14.58 -18.83
CA GLY A 127 4.84 15.33 -19.56
C GLY A 127 6.20 15.45 -18.86
N LYS A 128 6.28 15.05 -17.58
CA LYS A 128 7.50 15.15 -16.76
C LYS A 128 8.28 13.83 -16.68
N ILE A 129 7.73 12.75 -17.22
CA ILE A 129 8.31 11.41 -17.09
C ILE A 129 8.79 10.90 -18.45
N ASN A 130 9.95 10.24 -18.44
CA ASN A 130 10.39 9.46 -19.57
C ASN A 130 9.52 8.20 -19.72
N LEU A 131 8.65 8.19 -20.73
CA LEU A 131 7.75 7.07 -21.03
C LEU A 131 8.50 5.77 -21.24
N LEU A 132 9.71 5.80 -21.83
CA LEU A 132 10.49 4.60 -22.08
C LEU A 132 10.90 3.91 -20.78
N SER A 133 11.44 4.67 -19.81
CA SER A 133 11.81 4.13 -18.50
C SER A 133 10.58 3.61 -17.73
N TRP A 134 9.42 4.26 -17.89
CA TRP A 134 8.17 3.82 -17.28
C TRP A 134 7.66 2.50 -17.89
N PHE A 135 7.71 2.35 -19.21
CA PHE A 135 7.34 1.10 -19.89
C PHE A 135 8.26 -0.05 -19.51
N ILE A 136 9.58 0.19 -19.47
CA ILE A 136 10.57 -0.81 -19.05
C ILE A 136 10.31 -1.22 -17.60
N GLY A 137 10.11 -0.27 -16.69
CA GLY A 137 9.80 -0.57 -15.28
C GLY A 137 8.52 -1.39 -15.13
N THR A 138 7.47 -1.05 -15.88
CA THR A 138 6.20 -1.80 -15.92
C THR A 138 6.40 -3.23 -16.40
N ALA A 139 7.14 -3.41 -17.50
CA ALA A 139 7.45 -4.74 -18.04
C ALA A 139 8.27 -5.59 -17.06
N MET A 140 9.23 -5.00 -16.36
CA MET A 140 10.02 -5.68 -15.32
C MET A 140 9.16 -6.11 -14.13
N ILE A 141 8.23 -5.26 -13.67
CA ILE A 141 7.29 -5.59 -12.59
C ILE A 141 6.40 -6.77 -12.97
N LEU A 142 5.82 -6.74 -14.18
CA LEU A 142 4.97 -7.82 -14.68
C LEU A 142 5.75 -9.13 -14.84
N SER A 143 6.97 -9.06 -15.38
CA SER A 143 7.83 -10.23 -15.57
C SER A 143 8.25 -10.84 -14.23
N GLY A 144 8.64 -10.02 -13.26
CA GLY A 144 8.97 -10.47 -11.91
C GLY A 144 7.77 -11.14 -11.22
N ALA A 145 6.59 -10.53 -11.31
CA ALA A 145 5.36 -11.13 -10.78
C ALA A 145 5.05 -12.49 -11.43
N PHE A 146 5.18 -12.58 -12.76
CA PHE A 146 5.00 -13.83 -13.49
C PHE A 146 5.97 -14.94 -13.05
N LEU A 147 7.25 -14.60 -12.88
CA LEU A 147 8.29 -15.54 -12.42
C LEU A 147 8.00 -16.08 -11.01
N ILE A 148 7.67 -15.19 -10.06
CA ILE A 148 7.35 -15.58 -8.67
C ILE A 148 6.16 -16.53 -8.64
N ILE A 149 5.13 -16.29 -9.45
CA ILE A 149 3.95 -17.15 -9.49
C ILE A 149 4.30 -18.53 -10.04
N ASN A 150 5.08 -18.59 -11.12
CA ASN A 150 5.48 -19.88 -11.69
C ASN A 150 6.44 -20.65 -10.76
N SER A 151 7.28 -19.96 -9.98
CA SER A 151 8.10 -20.64 -8.97
C SER A 151 7.28 -21.22 -7.80
N LEU A 152 6.09 -20.69 -7.53
CA LEU A 152 5.21 -21.16 -6.45
C LEU A 152 4.21 -22.26 -6.90
N LYS A 153 4.21 -22.63 -8.19
CA LYS A 153 3.40 -23.73 -8.74
C LYS A 153 4.11 -25.10 -8.65
N HIS A 154 5.39 -25.11 -8.27
CA HIS A 154 6.20 -26.31 -8.03
C HIS A 154 6.37 -26.54 -6.54
#